data_AF-A0A921P1D2-F1
#
_entry.id   AF-A0A921P1D2-F1
#
_cell.length_a   1.000
_cell.length_b   1.000
_cell.length_c   1.000
_cell.angle_alpha   90.00
_cell.angle_beta   90.00
_cell.angle_gamma   90.00
#
_symmetry.space_group_name_H-M   'P 1'
#
loop_
_entity.id
_entity.type
_entity.pdbx_description
1 polymer ?
#
loop_
_entity_poly.entity_id
_entity_poly.type
_entity_poly.pdbx_seq_one_letter_code
_entity_poly.pdbx_strand_id
1 'polypeptide(L)'
;MTATPDARPDAAIAPEATTPALVPLPGAGPRVPGTPRGKLFIKTHGCQMNEYDSARMADVLAEQEGLELTDDPEQADVILINTCSIREKAQEKVFSQLGRWKGLKNRGREVIIGVGGCVASQEGEAIIRRAPYVDLVFGPQTLHRLPELIRARREQNRPQVDISFPEIEKFDRLPEPRAEGPTAFVSIMEGCSKYCSFCVVPYTRGTEVSRPFEDVLVEVMQLAAQGVREINLLGQNVNAYRGPMGDGEVADLALLIRTIAQIEGIGRIRFTTSHPVEFSDALVEAYRDVPQLANYLHLPVQSGSDRVLSAMKRGYTALEYKQKIRRLRAVRPDISISSDFIVGFPGETDADFEKTMKLIEEVGFDQSFSFIYSRRPGTPAADLADDTPDEVKHARLERLQAAINANAARISRAMVGTVQKVLVEGPSRKDPNELTGRTENMRPVNFPGHPRLVGQFVDVRITEALSNSLRGEVVVA
;
A
#
# COMPACT_ATOMS: atom_id res chain seq x y z
N MET A 1 53.71 -62.22 -56.07
CA MET A 1 52.30 -62.38 -56.47
C MET A 1 51.55 -61.16 -55.96
N THR A 2 51.16 -60.27 -56.90
CA THR A 2 50.03 -59.30 -56.92
C THR A 2 49.45 -58.75 -55.60
N ALA A 3 49.13 -57.46 -55.39
CA ALA A 3 49.23 -56.23 -56.17
C ALA A 3 48.84 -55.02 -55.26
N THR A 4 49.49 -53.86 -55.48
CA THR A 4 49.03 -52.44 -55.31
C THR A 4 48.65 -51.84 -53.93
N PRO A 5 48.79 -50.49 -53.76
CA PRO A 5 49.02 -49.82 -52.47
C PRO A 5 47.96 -48.75 -52.10
N ASP A 6 48.23 -48.08 -50.97
CA ASP A 6 48.02 -46.64 -50.70
C ASP A 6 46.88 -46.15 -49.78
N ALA A 7 47.28 -45.17 -48.96
CA ALA A 7 46.57 -44.17 -48.15
C ALA A 7 45.48 -44.57 -47.10
N ARG A 8 45.71 -44.14 -45.84
CA ARG A 8 44.66 -43.67 -44.92
C ARG A 8 45.15 -42.45 -44.13
N PRO A 9 44.44 -41.31 -44.17
CA PRO A 9 44.65 -40.20 -43.26
C PRO A 9 43.57 -40.07 -42.18
N ASP A 10 43.87 -39.15 -41.27
CA ASP A 10 43.29 -38.77 -39.98
C ASP A 10 41.77 -38.57 -39.89
N ALA A 11 41.28 -38.81 -38.67
CA ALA A 11 39.90 -38.61 -38.24
C ALA A 11 39.61 -37.13 -37.97
N ALA A 12 38.60 -36.60 -38.67
CA ALA A 12 38.11 -35.24 -38.55
C ALA A 12 37.11 -35.06 -37.38
N ILE A 13 37.24 -33.91 -36.74
CA ILE A 13 36.43 -33.33 -35.67
C ILE A 13 35.06 -32.91 -36.23
N ALA A 14 33.97 -33.25 -35.52
CA ALA A 14 32.59 -32.91 -35.88
C ALA A 14 32.20 -31.49 -35.39
N PRO A 15 31.24 -30.81 -36.05
CA PRO A 15 31.10 -29.35 -36.02
C PRO A 15 30.21 -28.80 -34.89
N GLU A 16 30.57 -27.61 -34.40
CA GLU A 16 29.80 -26.77 -33.49
C GLU A 16 28.56 -26.16 -34.18
N ALA A 17 27.43 -26.19 -33.47
CA ALA A 17 26.18 -25.57 -33.89
C ALA A 17 26.20 -24.06 -33.62
N THR A 18 26.06 -23.28 -34.70
CA THR A 18 25.99 -21.82 -34.69
C THR A 18 24.63 -21.31 -34.20
N THR A 19 24.63 -20.49 -33.16
CA THR A 19 23.47 -19.73 -32.67
C THR A 19 23.21 -18.52 -33.58
N PRO A 20 21.97 -18.23 -34.03
CA PRO A 20 21.71 -17.06 -34.87
C PRO A 20 21.82 -15.76 -34.07
N ALA A 21 22.56 -14.80 -34.60
CA ALA A 21 22.70 -13.46 -34.04
C ALA A 21 21.36 -12.70 -34.08
N LEU A 22 20.93 -12.18 -32.93
CA LEU A 22 19.77 -11.29 -32.81
C LEU A 22 20.08 -9.93 -33.47
N VAL A 23 19.27 -9.56 -34.46
CA VAL A 23 19.27 -8.23 -35.07
C VAL A 23 18.62 -7.24 -34.10
N PRO A 24 19.27 -6.11 -33.75
CA PRO A 24 18.68 -5.13 -32.84
C PRO A 24 17.52 -4.39 -33.53
N LEU A 25 16.37 -4.33 -32.84
CA LEU A 25 15.23 -3.50 -33.23
C LEU A 25 15.61 -2.02 -33.17
N PRO A 26 15.17 -1.18 -34.13
CA PRO A 26 15.51 0.24 -34.14
C PRO A 26 14.94 0.95 -32.91
N GLY A 27 15.83 1.57 -32.13
CA GLY A 27 15.50 2.31 -30.91
C GLY A 27 14.54 3.47 -31.17
N ALA A 28 13.47 3.52 -30.39
CA ALA A 28 12.63 4.70 -30.29
C ALA A 28 13.44 5.82 -29.63
N GLY A 29 13.72 6.88 -30.37
CA GLY A 29 14.37 8.08 -29.84
C GLY A 29 13.50 8.79 -28.79
N PRO A 30 14.10 9.65 -27.95
CA PRO A 30 13.38 10.39 -26.90
C PRO A 30 12.34 11.33 -27.52
N ARG A 31 11.07 11.17 -27.12
CA ARG A 31 9.97 12.07 -27.53
C ARG A 31 9.95 13.31 -26.62
N VAL A 32 9.93 14.48 -27.25
CA VAL A 32 9.71 15.79 -26.60
C VAL A 32 8.30 15.83 -25.98
N PRO A 33 8.08 16.41 -24.78
CA PRO A 33 6.74 16.51 -24.19
C PRO A 33 5.84 17.38 -25.08
N GLY A 34 4.83 16.76 -25.71
CA GLY A 34 3.81 17.46 -26.49
C GLY A 34 2.69 18.04 -25.63
N THR A 35 1.93 18.98 -26.20
CA THR A 35 0.70 19.56 -25.64
C THR A 35 -0.27 18.45 -25.18
N PRO A 36 -0.96 18.59 -24.03
CA PRO A 36 -1.90 17.58 -23.53
C PRO A 36 -2.95 17.20 -24.59
N ARG A 37 -3.14 15.90 -24.81
CA ARG A 37 -4.06 15.37 -25.84
C ARG A 37 -5.42 14.94 -25.28
N GLY A 38 -5.65 15.10 -23.98
CA GLY A 38 -6.93 14.82 -23.33
C GLY A 38 -6.87 14.97 -21.81
N LYS A 39 -8.01 14.78 -21.15
CA LYS A 39 -8.18 14.87 -19.70
C LYS A 39 -8.45 13.50 -19.06
N LEU A 40 -7.88 13.25 -17.90
CA LEU A 40 -8.03 12.04 -17.09
C LEU A 40 -8.67 12.39 -15.75
N PHE A 41 -9.77 11.72 -15.42
CA PHE A 41 -10.38 11.79 -14.10
C PHE A 41 -10.21 10.45 -13.40
N ILE A 42 -9.65 10.43 -12.19
CA ILE A 42 -9.53 9.22 -11.37
C ILE A 42 -10.30 9.40 -10.07
N LYS A 43 -11.27 8.50 -9.82
CA LYS A 43 -11.91 8.38 -8.50
C LYS A 43 -11.25 7.26 -7.71
N THR A 44 -10.45 7.61 -6.71
CA THR A 44 -9.89 6.64 -5.77
C THR A 44 -10.85 6.36 -4.62
N HIS A 45 -11.05 5.08 -4.33
CA HIS A 45 -11.82 4.57 -3.21
C HIS A 45 -11.06 3.43 -2.55
N GLY A 46 -10.43 3.66 -1.40
CA GLY A 46 -9.78 2.54 -0.74
C GLY A 46 -8.79 2.88 0.36
N CYS A 47 -7.59 2.32 0.20
CA CYS A 47 -6.46 2.45 1.11
C CYS A 47 -5.26 3.11 0.42
N GLN A 48 -4.14 3.24 1.14
CA GLN A 48 -2.90 3.82 0.63
C GLN A 48 -2.40 3.15 -0.65
N MET A 49 -2.62 1.84 -0.81
CA MET A 49 -2.27 1.14 -2.06
C MET A 49 -3.11 1.61 -3.24
N ASN A 50 -4.40 1.92 -3.03
CA ASN A 50 -5.21 2.45 -4.12
C ASN A 50 -4.79 3.88 -4.49
N GLU A 51 -4.40 4.71 -3.51
CA GLU A 51 -3.86 6.05 -3.82
C GLU A 51 -2.54 5.93 -4.61
N TYR A 52 -1.64 5.04 -4.17
CA TYR A 52 -0.42 4.73 -4.90
C TYR A 52 -0.71 4.22 -6.33
N ASP A 53 -1.59 3.21 -6.46
CA ASP A 53 -1.96 2.66 -7.76
C ASP A 53 -2.56 3.76 -8.67
N SER A 54 -3.38 4.67 -8.12
CA SER A 54 -3.96 5.80 -8.86
C SER A 54 -2.92 6.83 -9.33
N ALA A 55 -1.93 7.16 -8.49
CA ALA A 55 -0.82 8.01 -8.91
C ALA A 55 -0.05 7.37 -10.07
N ARG A 56 0.25 6.07 -10.00
CA ARG A 56 0.94 5.35 -11.08
C ARG A 56 0.11 5.25 -12.36
N MET A 57 -1.21 5.13 -12.25
CA MET A 57 -2.10 5.21 -13.42
C MET A 57 -2.01 6.58 -14.09
N ALA A 58 -1.98 7.66 -13.31
CA ALA A 58 -1.84 9.01 -13.84
C ALA A 58 -0.49 9.19 -14.53
N ASP A 59 0.62 8.75 -13.92
CA ASP A 59 1.96 8.85 -14.50
C ASP A 59 2.05 8.12 -15.85
N VAL A 60 1.62 6.85 -15.89
CA VAL A 60 1.66 6.00 -17.10
C VAL A 60 0.86 6.63 -18.24
N LEU A 61 -0.32 7.15 -17.94
CA LEU A 61 -1.20 7.75 -18.93
C LEU A 61 -0.74 9.16 -19.36
N ALA A 62 -0.13 9.92 -18.47
CA ALA A 62 0.50 11.19 -18.81
C ALA A 62 1.67 10.99 -19.77
N GLU A 63 2.54 10.02 -19.49
CA GLU A 63 3.72 9.75 -20.33
C GLU A 63 3.36 9.13 -21.69
N GLN A 64 2.50 8.11 -21.70
CA GLN A 64 2.25 7.34 -22.93
C GLN A 64 1.08 7.86 -23.77
N GLU A 65 0.07 8.49 -23.16
CA GLU A 65 -1.13 8.98 -23.86
C GLU A 65 -1.25 10.52 -23.82
N GLY A 66 -0.40 11.22 -23.05
CA GLY A 66 -0.44 12.68 -22.94
C GLY A 66 -1.68 13.21 -22.21
N LEU A 67 -2.25 12.42 -21.30
CA LEU A 67 -3.43 12.79 -20.52
C LEU A 67 -3.06 13.62 -19.29
N GLU A 68 -3.84 14.66 -19.02
CA GLU A 68 -3.68 15.53 -17.85
C GLU A 68 -4.80 15.30 -16.84
N LEU A 69 -4.50 15.29 -15.55
CA LEU A 69 -5.51 15.13 -14.50
C LEU A 69 -6.54 16.27 -14.52
N THR A 70 -7.78 15.93 -14.21
CA THR A 70 -8.87 16.87 -13.95
C THR A 70 -9.70 16.42 -12.76
N ASP A 71 -10.24 17.39 -12.01
CA ASP A 71 -11.21 17.16 -10.93
C ASP A 71 -12.66 17.12 -11.45
N ASP A 72 -12.87 17.45 -12.73
CA ASP A 72 -14.19 17.46 -13.36
C ASP A 72 -14.36 16.24 -14.29
N PRO A 73 -15.19 15.25 -13.89
CA PRO A 73 -15.45 14.09 -14.74
C PRO A 73 -16.16 14.47 -16.05
N GLU A 74 -16.85 15.62 -16.13
CA GLU A 74 -17.49 16.07 -17.37
C GLU A 74 -16.48 16.58 -18.41
N GLN A 75 -15.25 16.89 -18.02
CA GLN A 75 -14.17 17.30 -18.92
C GLN A 75 -13.28 16.14 -19.38
N ALA A 76 -13.40 14.98 -18.72
CA ALA A 76 -12.50 13.84 -18.94
C ALA A 76 -12.81 13.05 -20.22
N ASP A 77 -11.74 12.64 -20.91
CA ASP A 77 -11.75 11.68 -22.01
C ASP A 77 -11.59 10.25 -21.49
N VAL A 78 -10.90 10.10 -20.35
CA VAL A 78 -10.77 8.83 -19.62
C VAL A 78 -11.19 9.03 -18.17
N ILE A 79 -12.12 8.21 -17.71
CA ILE A 79 -12.67 8.21 -16.35
C ILE A 79 -12.36 6.86 -15.72
N LEU A 80 -11.54 6.83 -14.68
CA LEU A 80 -11.18 5.62 -13.95
C LEU A 80 -11.77 5.66 -12.56
N ILE A 81 -12.29 4.52 -12.08
CA ILE A 81 -12.56 4.30 -10.66
C ILE A 81 -11.63 3.21 -10.13
N ASN A 82 -10.76 3.56 -9.19
CA ASN A 82 -9.86 2.61 -8.54
C ASN A 82 -10.41 2.27 -7.15
N THR A 83 -10.79 1.02 -6.93
CA THR A 83 -11.64 0.64 -5.80
C THR A 83 -11.11 -0.53 -4.98
N CYS A 84 -11.28 -0.44 -3.67
CA CYS A 84 -10.93 -1.48 -2.69
C CYS A 84 -12.12 -2.42 -2.43
N SER A 85 -11.86 -3.71 -2.25
CA SER A 85 -12.88 -4.73 -1.94
C SER A 85 -13.14 -4.93 -0.44
N ILE A 86 -12.36 -4.27 0.42
CA ILE A 86 -12.34 -4.53 1.88
C ILE A 86 -13.36 -3.67 2.64
N ARG A 87 -13.95 -2.64 2.04
CA ARG A 87 -14.99 -1.83 2.70
C ARG A 87 -16.37 -2.44 2.53
N GLU A 88 -17.25 -2.21 3.50
CA GLU A 88 -18.67 -2.57 3.37
C GLU A 88 -19.30 -1.83 2.18
N LYS A 89 -20.14 -2.55 1.43
CA LYS A 89 -20.83 -2.09 0.23
C LYS A 89 -19.91 -1.52 -0.86
N ALA A 90 -18.68 -2.02 -0.95
CA ALA A 90 -17.70 -1.54 -1.91
C ALA A 90 -18.19 -1.73 -3.37
N GLN A 91 -18.80 -2.88 -3.66
CA GLN A 91 -19.33 -3.20 -4.99
C GLN A 91 -20.49 -2.27 -5.36
N GLU A 92 -21.46 -2.10 -4.47
CA GLU A 92 -22.62 -1.24 -4.67
C GLU A 92 -22.22 0.21 -4.90
N LYS A 93 -21.21 0.71 -4.18
CA LYS A 93 -20.65 2.05 -4.39
C LYS A 93 -20.07 2.23 -5.80
N VAL A 94 -19.36 1.22 -6.31
CA VAL A 94 -18.82 1.24 -7.68
C VAL A 94 -19.98 1.32 -8.69
N PHE A 95 -20.98 0.45 -8.60
CA PHE A 95 -22.11 0.46 -9.53
C PHE A 95 -22.95 1.74 -9.43
N SER A 96 -23.11 2.30 -8.24
CA SER A 96 -23.77 3.59 -8.05
C SER A 96 -23.02 4.71 -8.77
N GLN A 97 -21.68 4.74 -8.66
CA GLN A 97 -20.85 5.73 -9.34
C GLN A 97 -20.86 5.55 -10.86
N LEU A 98 -20.75 4.31 -11.35
CA LEU A 98 -20.87 3.98 -12.77
C LEU A 98 -22.21 4.42 -13.37
N GLY A 99 -23.31 4.23 -12.62
CA GLY A 99 -24.64 4.68 -13.03
C GLY A 99 -24.73 6.20 -13.26
N ARG A 100 -24.00 7.01 -12.48
CA ARG A 100 -23.91 8.46 -12.66
C ARG A 100 -23.14 8.85 -13.93
N TRP A 101 -22.07 8.12 -14.24
CA TRP A 101 -21.24 8.39 -15.42
C TRP A 101 -21.81 7.85 -16.73
N LYS A 102 -22.78 6.94 -16.68
CA LYS A 102 -23.50 6.45 -17.87
C LYS A 102 -23.99 7.60 -18.77
N GLY A 103 -24.47 8.70 -18.17
CA GLY A 103 -24.97 9.86 -18.92
C GLY A 103 -23.91 10.58 -19.75
N LEU A 104 -22.62 10.46 -19.40
CA LEU A 104 -21.53 11.11 -20.12
C LEU A 104 -21.31 10.51 -21.50
N LYS A 105 -21.57 9.20 -21.67
CA LYS A 105 -21.52 8.50 -22.96
C LYS A 105 -22.53 9.02 -23.98
N ASN A 106 -23.65 9.61 -23.52
CA ASN A 106 -24.76 10.03 -24.38
C ASN A 106 -24.56 11.43 -24.98
N ARG A 107 -23.48 12.16 -24.61
CA ARG A 107 -23.27 13.56 -25.02
C ARG A 107 -22.49 13.73 -26.33
N GLY A 108 -22.29 12.66 -27.11
CA GLY A 108 -21.61 12.69 -28.42
C GLY A 108 -20.08 12.81 -28.37
N ARG A 109 -19.47 12.89 -27.17
CA ARG A 109 -18.02 12.78 -26.97
C ARG A 109 -17.66 11.34 -26.62
N GLU A 110 -16.62 10.80 -27.24
CA GLU A 110 -16.08 9.49 -26.85
C GLU A 110 -15.38 9.61 -25.49
N VAL A 111 -15.96 8.99 -24.46
CA VAL A 111 -15.39 8.92 -23.11
C VAL A 111 -15.13 7.47 -22.78
N ILE A 112 -13.93 7.13 -22.31
CA ILE A 112 -13.59 5.78 -21.82
C ILE A 112 -13.87 5.71 -20.32
N ILE A 113 -14.60 4.68 -19.87
CA ILE A 113 -14.89 4.42 -18.46
C ILE A 113 -14.20 3.11 -18.05
N GLY A 114 -13.29 3.18 -17.09
CA GLY A 114 -12.53 2.04 -16.57
C GLY A 114 -12.77 1.76 -15.09
N VAL A 115 -12.78 0.49 -14.71
CA VAL A 115 -12.86 0.02 -13.33
C VAL A 115 -11.59 -0.72 -12.95
N GLY A 116 -10.86 -0.19 -11.99
CA GLY A 116 -9.58 -0.72 -11.51
C GLY A 116 -9.63 -1.15 -10.04
N GLY A 117 -8.60 -1.88 -9.61
CA GLY A 117 -8.37 -2.21 -8.20
C GLY A 117 -8.97 -3.55 -7.76
N CYS A 118 -9.07 -3.76 -6.45
CA CYS A 118 -9.41 -5.08 -5.89
C CYS A 118 -10.84 -5.54 -6.23
N VAL A 119 -11.82 -4.63 -6.35
CA VAL A 119 -13.17 -5.01 -6.80
C VAL A 119 -13.16 -5.45 -8.26
N ALA A 120 -12.34 -4.80 -9.11
CA ALA A 120 -12.19 -5.20 -10.50
C ALA A 120 -11.64 -6.63 -10.60
N SER A 121 -10.61 -6.98 -9.82
CA SER A 121 -10.10 -8.35 -9.77
C SER A 121 -11.10 -9.37 -9.24
N GLN A 122 -11.96 -8.98 -8.29
CA GLN A 122 -12.96 -9.89 -7.72
C GLN A 122 -14.13 -10.16 -8.68
N GLU A 123 -14.63 -9.13 -9.36
CA GLU A 123 -15.83 -9.22 -10.20
C GLU A 123 -15.51 -9.51 -11.69
N GLY A 124 -14.36 -9.03 -12.18
CA GLY A 124 -13.92 -9.22 -13.55
C GLY A 124 -14.99 -8.87 -14.59
N GLU A 125 -15.29 -9.81 -15.47
CA GLU A 125 -16.30 -9.67 -16.53
C GLU A 125 -17.73 -9.44 -16.01
N ALA A 126 -18.03 -9.79 -14.74
CA ALA A 126 -19.35 -9.54 -14.16
C ALA A 126 -19.68 -8.04 -14.12
N ILE A 127 -18.66 -7.17 -14.02
CA ILE A 127 -18.80 -5.72 -14.12
C ILE A 127 -19.37 -5.34 -15.49
N ILE A 128 -18.82 -5.88 -16.58
CA ILE A 128 -19.27 -5.57 -17.95
C ILE A 128 -20.69 -6.09 -18.17
N ARG A 129 -21.01 -7.30 -17.68
CA ARG A 129 -22.37 -7.84 -17.76
C ARG A 129 -23.41 -6.96 -17.07
N ARG A 130 -23.07 -6.38 -15.91
CA ARG A 130 -23.98 -5.52 -15.12
C ARG A 130 -23.95 -4.05 -15.56
N ALA A 131 -22.84 -3.57 -16.10
CA ALA A 131 -22.64 -2.22 -16.61
C ALA A 131 -21.99 -2.26 -18.01
N PRO A 132 -22.76 -2.54 -19.08
CA PRO A 132 -22.23 -2.73 -20.44
C PRO A 132 -21.56 -1.50 -21.07
N TYR A 133 -21.67 -0.33 -20.42
CA TYR A 133 -21.04 0.92 -20.83
C TYR A 133 -19.64 1.12 -20.24
N VAL A 134 -19.13 0.16 -19.45
CA VAL A 134 -17.74 0.11 -18.99
C VAL A 134 -16.86 -0.43 -20.11
N ASP A 135 -15.77 0.28 -20.39
CA ASP A 135 -14.84 -0.03 -21.47
C ASP A 135 -13.65 -0.87 -20.99
N LEU A 136 -13.20 -0.66 -19.76
CA LEU A 136 -11.98 -1.29 -19.23
C LEU A 136 -12.24 -1.88 -17.84
N VAL A 137 -11.74 -3.09 -17.59
CA VAL A 137 -11.67 -3.69 -16.25
C VAL A 137 -10.25 -4.20 -16.03
N PHE A 138 -9.56 -3.74 -14.98
CA PHE A 138 -8.16 -4.11 -14.77
C PHE A 138 -7.81 -4.31 -13.29
N GLY A 139 -6.90 -5.24 -13.02
CA GLY A 139 -6.44 -5.56 -11.68
C GLY A 139 -5.37 -4.59 -11.16
N PRO A 140 -5.05 -4.65 -9.85
CA PRO A 140 -3.97 -3.84 -9.27
C PRO A 140 -2.57 -4.08 -9.87
N GLN A 141 -2.34 -5.27 -10.44
CA GLN A 141 -1.05 -5.68 -11.01
C GLN A 141 -0.89 -5.34 -12.50
N THR A 142 -1.97 -5.00 -13.19
CA THR A 142 -1.99 -4.80 -14.65
C THR A 142 -2.15 -3.34 -15.05
N LEU A 143 -2.10 -2.41 -14.09
CA LEU A 143 -2.28 -0.98 -14.35
C LEU A 143 -1.26 -0.39 -15.34
N HIS A 144 -0.06 -0.96 -15.44
CA HIS A 144 0.96 -0.53 -16.40
C HIS A 144 0.54 -0.78 -17.86
N ARG A 145 -0.41 -1.70 -18.10
CA ARG A 145 -0.97 -2.03 -19.43
C ARG A 145 -2.16 -1.14 -19.82
N LEU A 146 -2.56 -0.17 -18.98
CA LEU A 146 -3.66 0.74 -19.26
C LEU A 146 -3.60 1.40 -20.65
N PRO A 147 -2.45 1.91 -21.13
CA PRO A 147 -2.34 2.47 -22.48
C PRO A 147 -2.71 1.45 -23.58
N GLU A 148 -2.25 0.21 -23.43
CA GLU A 148 -2.54 -0.88 -24.37
C GLU A 148 -4.03 -1.24 -24.35
N LEU A 149 -4.64 -1.33 -23.17
CA LEU A 149 -6.08 -1.60 -23.01
C LEU A 149 -6.93 -0.47 -23.64
N ILE A 150 -6.53 0.80 -23.48
CA ILE A 150 -7.20 1.95 -24.10
C ILE A 150 -7.13 1.85 -25.63
N ARG A 151 -5.95 1.57 -26.20
CA ARG A 151 -5.77 1.44 -27.65
C ARG A 151 -6.56 0.26 -28.20
N ALA A 152 -6.48 -0.91 -27.57
CA ALA A 152 -7.22 -2.11 -27.97
C ALA A 152 -8.73 -1.88 -27.94
N ARG A 153 -9.25 -1.17 -26.93
CA ARG A 153 -10.67 -0.80 -26.90
C ARG A 153 -11.05 0.12 -28.06
N ARG A 154 -10.23 1.11 -28.39
CA ARG A 154 -10.50 2.06 -29.50
C ARG A 154 -10.49 1.33 -30.85
N GLU A 155 -9.54 0.43 -31.07
CA GLU A 155 -9.38 -0.31 -32.32
C GLU A 155 -10.45 -1.39 -32.52
N GLN A 156 -10.77 -2.15 -31.46
CA GLN A 156 -11.63 -3.33 -31.54
C GLN A 156 -13.09 -3.04 -31.18
N ASN A 157 -13.37 -1.85 -30.64
CA ASN A 157 -14.68 -1.42 -30.18
C ASN A 157 -15.38 -2.44 -29.25
N ARG A 158 -14.59 -3.11 -28.41
CA ARG A 158 -15.07 -4.06 -27.39
C ARG A 158 -14.42 -3.79 -26.04
N PRO A 159 -15.11 -4.06 -24.91
CA PRO A 159 -14.53 -3.91 -23.58
C PRO A 159 -13.26 -4.78 -23.41
N GLN A 160 -12.28 -4.26 -22.68
CA GLN A 160 -11.03 -4.95 -22.36
C GLN A 160 -11.00 -5.34 -20.89
N VAL A 161 -10.58 -6.57 -20.60
CA VAL A 161 -10.47 -7.11 -19.24
C VAL A 161 -9.09 -7.70 -19.05
N ASP A 162 -8.33 -7.16 -18.10
CA ASP A 162 -7.07 -7.76 -17.67
C ASP A 162 -6.92 -7.70 -16.14
N ILE A 163 -7.33 -8.78 -15.49
CA ILE A 163 -7.26 -8.96 -14.03
C ILE A 163 -6.21 -10.01 -13.64
N SER A 164 -5.24 -10.27 -14.53
CA SER A 164 -4.16 -11.23 -14.29
C SER A 164 -3.16 -10.73 -13.23
N PHE A 165 -2.34 -11.65 -12.72
CA PHE A 165 -1.30 -11.39 -11.71
C PHE A 165 0.10 -11.67 -12.29
N PRO A 166 0.67 -10.79 -13.14
CA PRO A 166 2.04 -10.94 -13.62
C PRO A 166 3.02 -10.64 -12.47
N GLU A 167 4.02 -11.51 -12.25
CA GLU A 167 4.82 -11.49 -11.01
C GLU A 167 5.69 -10.22 -10.84
N ILE A 168 6.29 -9.66 -11.89
CA ILE A 168 7.25 -8.53 -11.74
C ILE A 168 7.10 -7.43 -12.83
N GLU A 169 6.47 -7.72 -13.97
CA GLU A 169 6.41 -6.84 -15.16
C GLU A 169 5.92 -5.40 -14.87
N LYS A 170 5.11 -5.21 -13.82
CA LYS A 170 4.58 -3.91 -13.44
C LYS A 170 5.70 -2.91 -13.15
N PHE A 171 6.64 -3.23 -12.28
CA PHE A 171 7.60 -2.23 -11.78
C PHE A 171 8.64 -1.84 -12.85
N ASP A 172 9.00 -2.78 -13.73
CA ASP A 172 9.93 -2.55 -14.84
C ASP A 172 9.39 -1.58 -15.90
N ARG A 173 8.08 -1.34 -15.92
CA ARG A 173 7.38 -0.52 -16.93
C ARG A 173 6.74 0.75 -16.38
N LEU A 174 6.89 1.01 -15.08
CA LEU A 174 6.38 2.24 -14.51
C LEU A 174 7.32 3.42 -14.85
N PRO A 175 6.77 4.62 -15.09
CA PRO A 175 7.53 5.85 -15.21
C PRO A 175 8.42 6.11 -14.00
N GLU A 176 9.43 6.96 -14.19
CA GLU A 176 10.25 7.45 -13.08
C GLU A 176 9.38 8.07 -11.97
N PRO A 177 9.69 7.77 -10.69
CA PRO A 177 8.90 8.23 -9.56
C PRO A 177 8.91 9.77 -9.46
N ARG A 178 7.75 10.37 -9.21
CA ARG A 178 7.60 11.82 -8.98
C ARG A 178 7.06 12.10 -7.59
N ALA A 179 7.65 13.07 -6.90
CA ALA A 179 7.20 13.54 -5.60
C ALA A 179 6.49 14.90 -5.70
N GLU A 180 5.32 15.02 -5.07
CA GLU A 180 4.57 16.28 -4.96
C GLU A 180 4.80 16.99 -3.61
N GLY A 181 5.59 16.39 -2.72
CA GLY A 181 5.81 16.89 -1.37
C GLY A 181 6.91 16.14 -0.63
N PRO A 182 7.07 16.41 0.67
CA PRO A 182 8.20 15.88 1.43
C PRO A 182 8.06 14.42 1.87
N THR A 183 6.97 13.77 1.51
CA THR A 183 6.69 12.35 1.79
C THR A 183 6.40 11.61 0.49
N ALA A 184 6.86 10.37 0.39
CA ALA A 184 6.53 9.50 -0.73
C ALA A 184 6.18 8.09 -0.27
N PHE A 185 5.32 7.44 -1.05
CA PHE A 185 5.00 6.02 -0.91
C PHE A 185 5.88 5.20 -1.85
N VAL A 186 6.54 4.17 -1.31
CA VAL A 186 7.37 3.24 -2.09
C VAL A 186 6.84 1.83 -1.86
N SER A 187 6.20 1.25 -2.87
CA SER A 187 5.71 -0.12 -2.79
C SER A 187 6.88 -1.08 -2.88
N ILE A 188 7.21 -1.82 -1.82
CA ILE A 188 8.36 -2.75 -1.82
C ILE A 188 7.97 -4.18 -2.16
N MET A 189 6.67 -4.48 -2.14
CA MET A 189 6.14 -5.82 -2.38
C MET A 189 4.67 -5.75 -2.74
N GLU A 190 4.16 -6.81 -3.36
CA GLU A 190 2.74 -7.00 -3.66
C GLU A 190 2.24 -8.37 -3.19
N GLY A 191 0.93 -8.47 -3.02
CA GLY A 191 0.26 -9.72 -2.66
C GLY A 191 0.50 -10.15 -1.21
N CYS A 192 -0.17 -11.22 -0.80
CA CYS A 192 -0.03 -11.75 0.55
C CYS A 192 -0.29 -13.26 0.59
N SER A 193 0.63 -14.02 1.17
CA SER A 193 0.56 -15.49 1.25
C SER A 193 0.09 -16.01 2.62
N LYS A 194 -0.51 -15.17 3.49
CA LYS A 194 -0.96 -15.59 4.83
C LYS A 194 -2.32 -16.29 4.85
N TYR A 195 -3.17 -16.07 3.85
CA TYR A 195 -4.49 -16.71 3.72
C TYR A 195 -5.32 -16.72 5.02
N CYS A 196 -5.34 -15.60 5.74
CA CYS A 196 -6.21 -15.43 6.90
C CYS A 196 -7.66 -15.66 6.49
N SER A 197 -8.45 -16.35 7.32
CA SER A 197 -9.76 -16.87 6.91
C SER A 197 -10.76 -15.78 6.49
N PHE A 198 -10.58 -14.53 6.94
CA PHE A 198 -11.43 -13.38 6.61
C PHE A 198 -10.89 -12.51 5.45
N CYS A 199 -9.66 -12.75 4.99
CA CYS A 199 -8.94 -11.81 4.14
C CYS A 199 -9.07 -12.17 2.65
N VAL A 200 -9.55 -11.21 1.84
CA VAL A 200 -9.72 -11.38 0.38
C VAL A 200 -8.45 -11.03 -0.42
N VAL A 201 -7.44 -10.45 0.23
CA VAL A 201 -6.22 -9.94 -0.42
C VAL A 201 -5.50 -10.99 -1.28
N PRO A 202 -5.26 -12.24 -0.81
CA PRO A 202 -4.57 -13.24 -1.64
C PRO A 202 -5.25 -13.50 -2.98
N TYR A 203 -6.59 -13.37 -3.02
CA TYR A 203 -7.40 -13.62 -4.21
C TYR A 203 -7.53 -12.40 -5.14
N THR A 204 -7.21 -11.19 -4.64
CA THR A 204 -7.40 -9.92 -5.37
C THR A 204 -6.10 -9.18 -5.68
N ARG A 205 -4.99 -9.60 -5.07
CA ARG A 205 -3.64 -9.06 -5.29
C ARG A 205 -2.57 -10.15 -5.47
N GLY A 206 -2.96 -11.42 -5.56
CA GLY A 206 -2.04 -12.53 -5.78
C GLY A 206 -1.20 -12.91 -4.55
N THR A 207 -0.27 -13.83 -4.80
CA THR A 207 0.72 -14.30 -3.82
C THR A 207 1.75 -13.23 -3.52
N GLU A 208 2.39 -13.37 -2.36
CA GLU A 208 3.45 -12.46 -1.91
C GLU A 208 4.65 -12.49 -2.86
N VAL A 209 5.00 -11.33 -3.41
CA VAL A 209 6.19 -11.10 -4.25
C VAL A 209 6.88 -9.83 -3.77
N SER A 210 8.18 -9.95 -3.46
CA SER A 210 9.02 -8.80 -3.08
C SER A 210 9.72 -8.23 -4.30
N ARG A 211 9.83 -6.90 -4.35
CA ARG A 211 10.68 -6.25 -5.36
C ARG A 211 12.15 -6.54 -5.08
N PRO A 212 13.00 -6.49 -6.12
CA PRO A 212 14.46 -6.51 -5.94
C PRO A 212 14.93 -5.38 -5.03
N PHE A 213 15.94 -5.69 -4.23
CA PHE A 213 16.46 -4.77 -3.21
C PHE A 213 17.00 -3.48 -3.80
N GLU A 214 17.81 -3.60 -4.84
CA GLU A 214 18.47 -2.48 -5.52
C GLU A 214 17.44 -1.56 -6.19
N ASP A 215 16.40 -2.12 -6.80
CA ASP A 215 15.34 -1.33 -7.46
C ASP A 215 14.59 -0.44 -6.47
N VAL A 216 14.31 -0.96 -5.26
CA VAL A 216 13.71 -0.17 -4.19
C VAL A 216 14.63 0.96 -3.76
N LEU A 217 15.94 0.69 -3.62
CA LEU A 217 16.91 1.72 -3.24
C LEU A 217 17.07 2.80 -4.31
N VAL A 218 17.12 2.42 -5.59
CA VAL A 218 17.20 3.38 -6.71
C VAL A 218 16.00 4.32 -6.69
N GLU A 219 14.79 3.79 -6.54
CA GLU A 219 13.58 4.61 -6.45
C GLU A 219 13.62 5.57 -5.24
N VAL A 220 14.06 5.08 -4.07
CA VAL A 220 14.18 5.94 -2.88
C VAL A 220 15.23 7.03 -3.09
N MET A 221 16.36 6.74 -3.72
CA MET A 221 17.39 7.73 -4.04
C MET A 221 16.88 8.81 -5.01
N GLN A 222 16.12 8.42 -6.04
CA GLN A 222 15.48 9.35 -6.98
C GLN A 222 14.48 10.27 -6.27
N LEU A 223 13.68 9.72 -5.35
CA LEU A 223 12.74 10.50 -4.53
C LEU A 223 13.46 11.44 -3.56
N ALA A 224 14.54 10.98 -2.92
CA ALA A 224 15.35 11.81 -2.04
C ALA A 224 15.95 13.02 -2.78
N ALA A 225 16.43 12.82 -4.01
CA ALA A 225 16.93 13.89 -4.88
C ALA A 225 15.86 14.93 -5.25
N GLN A 226 14.59 14.55 -5.23
CA GLN A 226 13.44 15.45 -5.43
C GLN A 226 13.00 16.19 -4.15
N GLY A 227 13.72 16.01 -3.03
CA GLY A 227 13.43 16.67 -1.77
C GLY A 227 12.51 15.89 -0.84
N VAL A 228 12.21 14.62 -1.14
CA VAL A 228 11.49 13.74 -0.20
C VAL A 228 12.35 13.51 1.05
N ARG A 229 11.73 13.65 2.21
CA ARG A 229 12.35 13.48 3.53
C ARG A 229 11.79 12.30 4.31
N GLU A 230 10.58 11.86 4.00
CA GLU A 230 9.92 10.71 4.62
C GLU A 230 9.52 9.65 3.59
N ILE A 231 9.96 8.41 3.80
CA ILE A 231 9.59 7.25 2.97
C ILE A 231 8.58 6.39 3.72
N ASN A 232 7.45 6.12 3.08
CA ASN A 232 6.44 5.19 3.55
C ASN A 232 6.51 3.91 2.70
N LEU A 233 7.10 2.85 3.26
CA LEU A 233 7.20 1.54 2.63
C LEU A 233 5.81 0.90 2.60
N LEU A 234 5.34 0.57 1.40
CA LEU A 234 4.03 -0.01 1.14
C LEU A 234 4.11 -1.47 0.71
N GLY A 235 3.04 -2.19 1.03
CA GLY A 235 2.84 -3.60 0.72
C GLY A 235 1.66 -4.15 1.51
N GLN A 236 1.23 -5.38 1.19
CA GLN A 236 0.15 -6.05 1.94
C GLN A 236 0.67 -6.78 3.19
N ASN A 237 1.98 -6.98 3.32
CA ASN A 237 2.62 -7.62 4.46
C ASN A 237 4.09 -7.20 4.57
N VAL A 238 4.35 -5.90 4.80
CA VAL A 238 5.66 -5.25 4.59
C VAL A 238 6.80 -5.93 5.34
N ASN A 239 6.56 -6.43 6.57
CA ASN A 239 7.59 -7.12 7.35
C ASN A 239 7.92 -8.54 6.88
N ALA A 240 7.21 -9.06 5.87
CA ALA A 240 7.57 -10.28 5.15
C ALA A 240 8.47 -10.04 3.93
N TYR A 241 8.92 -8.79 3.70
CA TYR A 241 9.82 -8.49 2.59
C TYR A 241 11.03 -9.43 2.56
N ARG A 242 11.28 -9.98 1.37
CA ARG A 242 12.39 -10.87 1.02
C ARG A 242 12.89 -10.47 -0.37
N GLY A 243 13.58 -9.34 -0.44
CA GLY A 243 14.04 -8.77 -1.70
C GLY A 243 15.28 -9.50 -2.22
N PRO A 244 15.27 -10.05 -3.44
CA PRO A 244 16.49 -10.61 -4.04
C PRO A 244 17.52 -9.51 -4.26
N MET A 245 18.79 -9.83 -4.04
CA MET A 245 19.95 -8.97 -4.29
C MET A 245 20.76 -9.50 -5.49
N GLY A 246 21.57 -8.63 -6.10
CA GLY A 246 22.35 -8.97 -7.29
C GLY A 246 23.41 -10.07 -7.08
N ASP A 247 23.80 -10.34 -5.84
CA ASP A 247 24.72 -11.41 -5.45
C ASP A 247 24.04 -12.76 -5.16
N GLY A 248 22.70 -12.81 -5.28
CA GLY A 248 21.89 -14.01 -5.03
C GLY A 248 21.45 -14.18 -3.58
N GLU A 249 21.86 -13.29 -2.67
CA GLU A 249 21.36 -13.25 -1.30
C GLU A 249 19.97 -12.57 -1.23
N VAL A 250 19.33 -12.65 -0.06
CA VAL A 250 17.99 -12.09 0.17
C VAL A 250 18.02 -11.09 1.31
N ALA A 251 17.62 -9.85 1.01
CA ALA A 251 17.45 -8.80 2.00
C ALA A 251 16.09 -8.92 2.71
N ASP A 252 16.10 -8.88 4.03
CA ASP A 252 14.89 -8.71 4.82
C ASP A 252 14.52 -7.21 4.99
N LEU A 253 13.36 -6.94 5.59
CA LEU A 253 12.91 -5.57 5.84
C LEU A 253 13.89 -4.77 6.71
N ALA A 254 14.55 -5.43 7.67
CA ALA A 254 15.45 -4.76 8.59
C ALA A 254 16.70 -4.25 7.87
N LEU A 255 17.28 -5.06 6.97
CA LEU A 255 18.38 -4.64 6.11
C LEU A 255 17.95 -3.49 5.20
N LEU A 256 16.78 -3.59 4.56
CA LEU A 256 16.26 -2.52 3.70
C LEU A 256 16.10 -1.18 4.46
N ILE A 257 15.52 -1.20 5.67
CA ILE A 257 15.39 -0.01 6.50
C ILE A 257 16.76 0.59 6.85
N ARG A 258 17.72 -0.25 7.25
CA ARG A 258 19.08 0.19 7.61
C ARG A 258 19.78 0.85 6.42
N THR A 259 19.62 0.30 5.22
CA THR A 259 20.23 0.85 4.01
C THR A 259 19.54 2.13 3.55
N ILE A 260 18.21 2.19 3.57
CA ILE A 260 17.46 3.43 3.27
C ILE A 260 17.87 4.56 4.22
N ALA A 261 18.11 4.25 5.50
CA ALA A 261 18.52 5.24 6.49
C ALA A 261 19.89 5.88 6.21
N GLN A 262 20.73 5.27 5.37
CA GLN A 262 22.01 5.84 4.93
C GLN A 262 21.86 6.79 3.73
N ILE A 263 20.70 6.84 3.09
CA ILE A 263 20.46 7.71 1.93
C ILE A 263 20.36 9.16 2.42
N GLU A 264 21.25 10.02 1.91
CA GLU A 264 21.29 11.43 2.27
C GLU A 264 19.93 12.09 2.01
N GLY A 265 19.47 12.84 3.00
CA GLY A 265 18.20 13.56 2.92
C GLY A 265 16.98 12.80 3.43
N ILE A 266 17.05 11.48 3.60
CA ILE A 266 15.97 10.72 4.24
C ILE A 266 16.07 10.88 5.76
N GLY A 267 15.08 11.55 6.34
CA GLY A 267 15.03 11.81 7.79
C GLY A 267 13.99 10.97 8.53
N ARG A 268 13.06 10.31 7.83
CA ARG A 268 12.12 9.36 8.45
C ARG A 268 11.72 8.21 7.52
N ILE A 269 11.58 7.02 8.09
CA ILE A 269 11.11 5.79 7.42
C ILE A 269 9.90 5.27 8.18
N ARG A 270 8.87 4.84 7.45
CA ARG A 270 7.64 4.25 7.98
C ARG A 270 7.26 3.00 7.21
N PHE A 271 6.56 2.13 7.88
CA PHE A 271 5.73 1.10 7.27
C PHE A 271 4.48 0.92 8.14
N THR A 272 3.38 0.46 7.55
CA THR A 272 2.12 0.26 8.29
C THR A 272 1.71 -1.20 8.24
N THR A 273 1.58 -1.81 7.07
CA THR A 273 1.04 -3.17 6.98
C THR A 273 2.05 -4.21 7.49
N SER A 274 1.71 -4.97 8.53
CA SER A 274 2.59 -5.99 9.10
C SER A 274 1.82 -7.19 9.66
N HIS A 275 2.51 -8.33 9.77
CA HIS A 275 1.97 -9.54 10.37
C HIS A 275 2.82 -9.99 11.58
N PRO A 276 2.23 -10.30 12.75
CA PRO A 276 3.00 -10.68 13.95
C PRO A 276 3.96 -11.86 13.75
N VAL A 277 3.61 -12.86 12.94
CA VAL A 277 4.51 -13.98 12.60
C VAL A 277 5.83 -13.50 11.98
N GLU A 278 5.78 -12.46 11.15
CA GLU A 278 6.93 -11.93 10.41
C GLU A 278 7.70 -10.86 11.19
N PHE A 279 7.33 -10.62 12.45
CA PHE A 279 8.03 -9.64 13.28
C PHE A 279 9.27 -10.29 13.90
N SER A 280 10.39 -10.16 13.18
CA SER A 280 11.69 -10.77 13.47
C SER A 280 12.51 -9.99 14.50
N ASP A 281 13.56 -10.65 15.01
CA ASP A 281 14.52 -10.04 15.93
C ASP A 281 15.33 -8.94 15.24
N ALA A 282 15.72 -9.15 13.98
CA ALA A 282 16.41 -8.15 13.17
C ALA A 282 15.59 -6.85 13.04
N LEU A 283 14.26 -6.95 12.92
CA LEU A 283 13.38 -5.78 12.88
C LEU A 283 13.28 -5.08 14.24
N VAL A 284 13.28 -5.83 15.36
CA VAL A 284 13.38 -5.24 16.70
C VAL A 284 14.70 -4.48 16.84
N GLU A 285 15.81 -5.05 16.39
CA GLU A 285 17.11 -4.39 16.40
C GLU A 285 17.15 -3.16 15.48
N ALA A 286 16.46 -3.17 14.34
CA ALA A 286 16.34 -1.98 13.50
C ALA A 286 15.63 -0.83 14.23
N TYR A 287 14.59 -1.12 15.02
CA TYR A 287 14.00 -0.11 15.92
C TYR A 287 14.98 0.38 17.00
N ARG A 288 15.94 -0.44 17.46
CA ARG A 288 16.97 0.04 18.39
C ARG A 288 17.96 0.98 17.70
N ASP A 289 18.43 0.59 16.52
CA ASP A 289 19.65 1.14 15.93
C ASP A 289 19.41 2.23 14.88
N VAL A 290 18.19 2.36 14.34
CA VAL A 290 17.87 3.29 13.25
C VAL A 290 16.98 4.43 13.75
N PRO A 291 17.55 5.64 14.02
CA PRO A 291 16.78 6.80 14.47
C PRO A 291 15.73 7.28 13.46
N GLN A 292 15.98 7.11 12.17
CA GLN A 292 15.06 7.47 11.09
C GLN A 292 13.82 6.57 11.08
N LEU A 293 13.89 5.34 11.62
CA LEU A 293 12.71 4.48 11.71
C LEU A 293 11.78 5.08 12.75
N ALA A 294 10.60 5.52 12.29
CA ALA A 294 9.65 6.26 13.13
C ALA A 294 9.31 5.51 14.41
N ASN A 295 9.15 6.24 15.52
CA ASN A 295 8.74 5.68 16.81
C ASN A 295 7.26 5.27 16.87
N TYR A 296 6.86 4.43 15.92
CA TYR A 296 5.52 3.94 15.71
C TYR A 296 5.57 2.56 15.05
N LEU A 297 4.71 1.65 15.52
CA LEU A 297 4.48 0.35 14.91
C LEU A 297 2.99 0.09 14.77
N HIS A 298 2.54 -0.16 13.56
CA HIS A 298 1.24 -0.76 13.32
C HIS A 298 1.38 -2.28 13.20
N LEU A 299 0.82 -3.01 14.18
CA LEU A 299 0.91 -4.46 14.23
C LEU A 299 -0.48 -5.09 14.49
N PRO A 300 -1.24 -5.39 13.42
CA PRO A 300 -2.57 -6.00 13.47
C PRO A 300 -2.64 -7.32 14.24
N VAL A 301 -3.32 -7.32 15.39
CA VAL A 301 -3.59 -8.54 16.18
C VAL A 301 -4.91 -9.20 15.79
N GLN A 302 -5.89 -8.40 15.34
CA GLN A 302 -7.26 -8.80 14.99
C GLN A 302 -8.16 -9.20 16.17
N SER A 303 -7.66 -10.01 17.12
CA SER A 303 -8.39 -10.42 18.33
C SER A 303 -7.43 -10.70 19.50
N GLY A 304 -7.90 -10.58 20.74
CA GLY A 304 -7.16 -11.02 21.93
C GLY A 304 -7.48 -12.46 22.37
N SER A 305 -8.38 -13.18 21.68
CA SER A 305 -8.69 -14.58 22.00
C SER A 305 -7.95 -15.55 21.08
N ASP A 306 -7.16 -16.45 21.66
CA ASP A 306 -6.44 -17.50 20.92
C ASP A 306 -7.38 -18.40 20.09
N ARG A 307 -8.61 -18.64 20.58
CA ARG A 307 -9.62 -19.41 19.85
C ARG A 307 -10.06 -18.69 18.58
N VAL A 308 -10.32 -17.38 18.69
CA VAL A 308 -10.71 -16.53 17.55
C VAL A 308 -9.52 -16.34 16.60
N LEU A 309 -8.31 -16.10 17.12
CA LEU A 309 -7.08 -16.01 16.33
C LEU A 309 -6.80 -17.28 15.52
N SER A 310 -7.05 -18.46 16.12
CA SER A 310 -6.95 -19.75 15.44
C SER A 310 -7.98 -19.87 14.32
N ALA A 311 -9.25 -19.53 14.58
CA ALA A 311 -10.31 -19.52 13.56
C ALA A 311 -10.05 -18.50 12.43
N MET A 312 -9.38 -17.39 12.75
CA MET A 312 -8.88 -16.39 11.81
C MET A 312 -7.65 -16.86 11.00
N LYS A 313 -7.07 -18.01 11.34
CA LYS A 313 -5.80 -18.53 10.79
C LYS A 313 -4.63 -17.55 10.96
N ARG A 314 -4.49 -16.96 12.15
CA ARG A 314 -3.41 -15.98 12.43
C ARG A 314 -2.05 -16.62 12.71
N GLY A 315 -2.01 -17.87 13.18
CA GLY A 315 -0.75 -18.60 13.41
C GLY A 315 0.07 -18.08 14.59
N TYR A 316 -0.57 -17.41 15.54
CA TYR A 316 0.01 -16.98 16.83
C TYR A 316 -1.07 -16.83 17.88
N THR A 317 -0.63 -16.71 19.13
CA THR A 317 -1.43 -16.47 20.34
C THR A 317 -1.29 -15.03 20.83
N ALA A 318 -2.21 -14.60 21.69
CA ALA A 318 -2.14 -13.31 22.38
C ALA A 318 -0.88 -13.22 23.27
N LEU A 319 -0.37 -14.33 23.79
CA LEU A 319 0.86 -14.34 24.58
C LEU A 319 2.08 -14.04 23.71
N GLU A 320 2.22 -14.69 22.55
CA GLU A 320 3.32 -14.45 21.60
C GLU A 320 3.29 -13.01 21.06
N TYR A 321 2.08 -12.49 20.78
CA TYR A 321 1.90 -11.09 20.41
C TYR A 321 2.45 -10.16 21.50
N LYS A 322 2.05 -10.36 22.76
CA LYS A 322 2.53 -9.55 23.89
C LYS A 322 4.04 -9.67 24.09
N GLN A 323 4.62 -10.85 23.88
CA GLN A 323 6.08 -11.04 23.95
C GLN A 323 6.81 -10.19 22.91
N LYS A 324 6.31 -10.13 21.66
CA LYS A 324 6.87 -9.26 20.61
C LYS A 324 6.84 -7.79 21.01
N ILE A 325 5.69 -7.31 21.52
CA ILE A 325 5.57 -5.92 21.99
C ILE A 325 6.51 -5.63 23.17
N ARG A 326 6.66 -6.56 24.13
CA ARG A 326 7.59 -6.40 25.26
C ARG A 326 9.04 -6.29 24.81
N ARG A 327 9.47 -7.14 23.86
CA ARG A 327 10.83 -7.09 23.29
C ARG A 327 11.09 -5.79 22.56
N LEU A 328 10.11 -5.30 21.79
CA LEU A 328 10.21 -4.02 21.13
C LEU A 328 10.30 -2.85 22.12
N ARG A 329 9.45 -2.83 23.15
CA ARG A 329 9.50 -1.80 24.20
C ARG A 329 10.79 -1.85 25.03
N ALA A 330 11.46 -3.00 25.11
CA ALA A 330 12.75 -3.09 25.80
C ALA A 330 13.85 -2.30 25.07
N VAL A 331 13.78 -2.19 23.74
CA VAL A 331 14.76 -1.43 22.94
C VAL A 331 14.27 -0.03 22.56
N ARG A 332 12.96 0.23 22.60
CA ARG A 332 12.33 1.51 22.28
C ARG A 332 11.11 1.77 23.20
N PRO A 333 11.32 2.22 24.45
CA PRO A 333 10.29 2.23 25.49
C PRO A 333 9.08 3.13 25.23
N ASP A 334 9.28 4.20 24.48
CA ASP A 334 8.28 5.24 24.18
C ASP A 334 7.51 4.98 22.87
N ILE A 335 7.69 3.82 22.24
CA ILE A 335 7.04 3.48 20.97
C ILE A 335 5.52 3.44 21.07
N SER A 336 4.89 4.13 20.13
CA SER A 336 3.44 4.08 19.93
C SER A 336 3.05 2.83 19.14
N ILE A 337 2.11 2.05 19.66
CA ILE A 337 1.62 0.82 19.01
C ILE A 337 0.20 1.04 18.52
N SER A 338 -0.07 0.69 17.28
CA SER A 338 -1.42 0.61 16.73
C SER A 338 -1.73 -0.78 16.20
N SER A 339 -3.02 -1.08 16.01
CA SER A 339 -3.45 -2.41 15.58
C SER A 339 -4.78 -2.38 14.84
N ASP A 340 -5.17 -3.54 14.31
CA ASP A 340 -6.50 -3.77 13.75
C ASP A 340 -7.27 -4.73 14.65
N PHE A 341 -8.58 -4.50 14.75
CA PHE A 341 -9.50 -5.37 15.49
C PHE A 341 -10.73 -5.71 14.64
N ILE A 342 -11.11 -6.98 14.66
CA ILE A 342 -12.35 -7.47 14.06
C ILE A 342 -13.22 -8.02 15.19
N VAL A 343 -14.33 -7.34 15.48
CA VAL A 343 -15.34 -7.79 16.44
C VAL A 343 -16.49 -8.48 15.73
N GLY A 344 -17.20 -9.36 16.42
CA GLY A 344 -18.31 -10.11 15.84
C GLY A 344 -17.86 -11.13 14.78
N PHE A 345 -16.63 -11.62 14.87
CA PHE A 345 -16.17 -12.73 14.02
C PHE A 345 -17.07 -13.97 14.25
N PRO A 346 -17.38 -14.78 13.22
CA PRO A 346 -18.27 -15.93 13.37
C PRO A 346 -17.89 -16.84 14.54
N GLY A 347 -18.84 -16.99 15.46
CA GLY A 347 -18.68 -17.76 16.69
C GLY A 347 -17.95 -17.06 17.83
N GLU A 348 -17.65 -15.75 17.77
CA GLU A 348 -17.04 -14.98 18.87
C GLU A 348 -17.99 -14.87 20.09
N THR A 349 -17.54 -15.38 21.24
CA THR A 349 -18.30 -15.31 22.50
C THR A 349 -17.94 -14.08 23.33
N ASP A 350 -18.74 -13.74 24.34
CA ASP A 350 -18.43 -12.63 25.25
C ASP A 350 -17.09 -12.84 25.97
N ALA A 351 -16.77 -14.08 26.36
CA ALA A 351 -15.49 -14.41 26.98
C ALA A 351 -14.29 -14.17 26.03
N ASP A 352 -14.49 -14.31 24.72
CA ASP A 352 -13.44 -14.00 23.74
C ASP A 352 -13.29 -12.49 23.54
N PHE A 353 -14.41 -11.77 23.53
CA PHE A 353 -14.41 -10.32 23.49
C PHE A 353 -13.71 -9.71 24.72
N GLU A 354 -13.98 -10.23 25.93
CA GLU A 354 -13.28 -9.77 27.14
C GLU A 354 -11.77 -10.00 27.09
N LYS A 355 -11.30 -11.10 26.47
CA LYS A 355 -9.85 -11.31 26.24
C LYS A 355 -9.26 -10.24 25.32
N THR A 356 -10.03 -9.80 24.32
CA THR A 356 -9.65 -8.69 23.43
C THR A 356 -9.56 -7.37 24.19
N MET A 357 -10.55 -7.07 25.03
CA MET A 357 -10.52 -5.88 25.89
C MET A 357 -9.34 -5.89 26.87
N LYS A 358 -9.06 -7.03 27.50
CA LYS A 358 -7.89 -7.21 28.37
C LYS A 358 -6.57 -6.97 27.62
N LEU A 359 -6.45 -7.46 26.39
CA LEU A 359 -5.26 -7.20 25.57
C LEU A 359 -5.09 -5.71 25.28
N ILE A 360 -6.19 -5.00 24.98
CA ILE A 360 -6.17 -3.56 24.72
C ILE A 360 -5.70 -2.77 25.94
N GLU A 361 -6.18 -3.14 27.13
CA GLU A 361 -5.77 -2.54 28.40
C GLU A 361 -4.29 -2.80 28.70
N GLU A 362 -3.82 -4.05 28.55
CA GLU A 362 -2.43 -4.43 28.84
C GLU A 362 -1.41 -3.79 27.88
N VAL A 363 -1.76 -3.68 26.59
CA VAL A 363 -0.85 -3.11 25.58
C VAL A 363 -0.93 -1.59 25.56
N GLY A 364 -2.12 -1.00 25.71
CA GLY A 364 -2.31 0.45 25.65
C GLY A 364 -2.11 1.01 24.24
N PHE A 365 -2.87 0.50 23.26
CA PHE A 365 -2.79 0.92 21.86
C PHE A 365 -3.10 2.42 21.67
N ASP A 366 -2.28 3.09 20.87
CA ASP A 366 -2.41 4.52 20.54
C ASP A 366 -3.47 4.80 19.49
N GLN A 367 -3.58 3.91 18.50
CA GLN A 367 -4.51 4.03 17.38
C GLN A 367 -5.02 2.64 17.00
N SER A 368 -6.17 2.57 16.36
CA SER A 368 -6.62 1.33 15.77
C SER A 368 -7.53 1.51 14.58
N PHE A 369 -7.55 0.51 13.70
CA PHE A 369 -8.65 0.30 12.78
C PHE A 369 -9.53 -0.85 13.30
N SER A 370 -10.72 -0.52 13.78
CA SER A 370 -11.66 -1.48 14.37
C SER A 370 -12.92 -1.58 13.53
N PHE A 371 -13.32 -2.81 13.22
CA PHE A 371 -14.45 -3.09 12.34
C PHE A 371 -15.28 -4.24 12.88
N ILE A 372 -16.58 -4.23 12.59
CA ILE A 372 -17.40 -5.42 12.67
C ILE A 372 -17.00 -6.35 11.52
N TYR A 373 -16.93 -7.65 11.80
CA TYR A 373 -16.68 -8.66 10.77
C TYR A 373 -17.67 -8.48 9.60
N SER A 374 -17.11 -8.35 8.41
CA SER A 374 -17.88 -8.31 7.17
C SER A 374 -17.59 -9.56 6.38
N ARG A 375 -18.65 -10.32 6.08
CA ARG A 375 -18.58 -11.47 5.18
C ARG A 375 -18.00 -11.06 3.83
N ARG A 376 -16.99 -11.79 3.34
CA ARG A 376 -16.37 -11.55 2.03
C ARG A 376 -16.50 -12.81 1.18
N PRO A 377 -17.24 -12.76 0.05
CA PRO A 377 -17.37 -13.91 -0.84
C PRO A 377 -16.01 -14.50 -1.21
N GLY A 378 -15.90 -15.84 -1.18
CA GLY A 378 -14.66 -16.57 -1.49
C GLY A 378 -13.65 -16.70 -0.34
N THR A 379 -13.91 -16.10 0.83
CA THR A 379 -13.04 -16.27 2.01
C THR A 379 -13.53 -17.42 2.90
N PRO A 380 -12.65 -18.21 3.52
CA PRO A 380 -13.06 -19.34 4.37
C PRO A 380 -14.00 -18.96 5.53
N ALA A 381 -13.83 -17.78 6.12
CA ALA A 381 -14.69 -17.30 7.19
C ALA A 381 -16.11 -17.00 6.72
N ALA A 382 -16.31 -16.76 5.41
CA ALA A 382 -17.63 -16.50 4.87
C ALA A 382 -18.53 -17.74 4.93
N ASP A 383 -18.00 -18.95 5.05
CA ASP A 383 -18.82 -20.16 5.15
C ASP A 383 -19.12 -20.56 6.61
N LEU A 384 -18.61 -19.80 7.58
CA LEU A 384 -18.89 -20.01 9.00
C LEU A 384 -20.29 -19.49 9.35
N ALA A 385 -21.01 -20.26 10.18
CA ALA A 385 -22.26 -19.82 10.78
C ALA A 385 -21.98 -18.71 11.81
N ASP A 386 -22.83 -17.69 11.81
CA ASP A 386 -22.75 -16.57 12.73
C ASP A 386 -24.13 -16.19 13.23
N ASP A 387 -24.43 -16.64 14.45
CA ASP A 387 -25.69 -16.40 15.13
C ASP A 387 -25.64 -15.15 16.04
N THR A 388 -24.55 -14.37 15.98
CA THR A 388 -24.36 -13.20 16.84
C THR A 388 -25.27 -12.06 16.37
N PRO A 389 -26.18 -11.55 17.23
CA PRO A 389 -27.04 -10.42 16.87
C PRO A 389 -26.23 -9.18 16.51
N ASP A 390 -26.74 -8.40 15.56
CA ASP A 390 -26.07 -7.19 15.07
C ASP A 390 -25.89 -6.15 16.20
N GLU A 391 -26.87 -6.02 17.10
CA GLU A 391 -26.76 -5.12 18.25
C GLU A 391 -25.58 -5.47 19.17
N VAL A 392 -25.28 -6.77 19.34
CA VAL A 392 -24.13 -7.22 20.13
C VAL A 392 -22.82 -6.85 19.46
N LYS A 393 -22.72 -7.01 18.13
CA LYS A 393 -21.52 -6.63 17.37
C LYS A 393 -21.27 -5.12 17.44
N HIS A 394 -22.32 -4.33 17.32
CA HIS A 394 -22.26 -2.87 17.48
C HIS A 394 -21.87 -2.44 18.89
N ALA A 395 -22.45 -3.04 19.93
CA ALA A 395 -22.09 -2.75 21.32
C ALA A 395 -20.62 -3.11 21.62
N ARG A 396 -20.12 -4.24 21.09
CA ARG A 396 -18.71 -4.63 21.18
C ARG A 396 -17.79 -3.61 20.50
N LEU A 397 -18.14 -3.19 19.28
CA LEU A 397 -17.37 -2.20 18.53
C LEU A 397 -17.28 -0.87 19.30
N GLU A 398 -18.41 -0.37 19.80
CA GLU A 398 -18.48 0.89 20.54
C GLU A 398 -17.63 0.84 21.81
N ARG A 399 -17.75 -0.23 22.60
CA ARG A 399 -16.95 -0.41 23.82
C ARG A 399 -15.46 -0.50 23.52
N LEU A 400 -15.08 -1.22 22.48
CA LEU A 400 -13.68 -1.34 22.05
C LEU A 400 -13.12 0.02 21.60
N GLN A 401 -13.87 0.75 20.78
CA GLN A 401 -13.47 2.08 20.30
C GLN A 401 -13.34 3.08 21.44
N ALA A 402 -14.26 3.05 22.41
CA ALA A 402 -14.19 3.91 23.60
C ALA A 402 -12.88 3.69 24.39
N ALA A 403 -12.48 2.43 24.60
CA ALA A 403 -11.23 2.11 25.31
C ALA A 403 -9.99 2.59 24.54
N ILE A 404 -9.94 2.37 23.22
CA ILE A 404 -8.80 2.81 22.41
C ILE A 404 -8.75 4.34 22.30
N ASN A 405 -9.88 5.01 22.16
CA ASN A 405 -9.95 6.48 22.17
C ASN A 405 -9.48 7.06 23.51
N ALA A 406 -9.80 6.40 24.63
CA ALA A 406 -9.29 6.79 25.94
C ALA A 406 -7.75 6.68 26.02
N ASN A 407 -7.17 5.59 25.48
CA ASN A 407 -5.72 5.43 25.37
C ASN A 407 -5.08 6.51 24.47
N ALA A 408 -5.63 6.73 23.28
CA ALA A 408 -5.18 7.74 22.33
C ALA A 408 -5.18 9.14 22.94
N ALA A 409 -6.24 9.48 23.69
CA ALA A 409 -6.36 10.76 24.37
C ALA A 409 -5.35 10.89 25.53
N ARG A 410 -5.09 9.80 26.27
CA ARG A 410 -4.05 9.77 27.31
C ARG A 410 -2.66 10.00 26.73
N ILE A 411 -2.34 9.34 25.62
CA ILE A 411 -1.04 9.51 24.94
C ILE A 411 -0.91 10.93 24.40
N SER A 412 -1.94 11.46 23.74
CA SER A 412 -1.94 12.85 23.24
C SER A 412 -1.73 13.87 24.36
N ARG A 413 -2.40 13.70 25.50
CA ARG A 413 -2.20 14.55 26.67
C ARG A 413 -0.79 14.44 27.25
N ALA A 414 -0.21 13.24 27.25
CA ALA A 414 1.17 13.05 27.71
C ALA A 414 2.22 13.70 26.79
N MET A 415 1.87 13.98 25.53
CA MET A 415 2.73 14.73 24.61
C MET A 415 2.72 16.24 24.90
N VAL A 416 1.71 16.79 25.57
CA VAL A 416 1.66 18.22 25.89
C VAL A 416 2.82 18.60 26.80
N GLY A 417 3.52 19.68 26.45
CA GLY A 417 4.74 20.15 27.10
C GLY A 417 6.03 19.49 26.60
N THR A 418 5.94 18.41 25.81
CA THR A 418 7.11 17.78 25.20
C THR A 418 7.47 18.43 23.87
N VAL A 419 8.71 18.23 23.43
CA VAL A 419 9.19 18.63 22.10
C VAL A 419 9.12 17.43 21.17
N GLN A 420 8.48 17.60 20.02
CA GLN A 420 8.28 16.56 19.02
C GLN A 420 8.92 16.99 17.70
N LYS A 421 9.66 16.08 17.07
CA LYS A 421 10.21 16.29 15.73
C LYS A 421 9.10 16.11 14.69
N VAL A 422 8.75 17.18 13.99
CA VAL A 422 7.63 17.24 13.04
C VAL A 422 8.16 17.47 11.63
N LEU A 423 7.74 16.63 10.67
CA LEU A 423 7.92 16.92 9.25
C LEU A 423 6.81 17.86 8.80
N VAL A 424 7.16 19.05 8.33
CA VAL A 424 6.18 20.04 7.85
C VAL A 424 5.73 19.67 6.44
N GLU A 425 4.43 19.47 6.26
CA GLU A 425 3.84 19.04 4.98
C GLU A 425 3.36 20.23 4.13
N GLY A 426 2.85 21.29 4.76
CA GLY A 426 2.23 22.40 4.05
C GLY A 426 1.40 23.31 4.95
N PRO A 427 0.57 24.20 4.37
CA PRO A 427 -0.41 24.98 5.14
C PRO A 427 -1.49 24.08 5.76
N SER A 428 -2.01 24.47 6.92
CA SER A 428 -3.11 23.75 7.56
C SER A 428 -4.39 23.87 6.74
N ARG A 429 -5.18 22.80 6.71
CA ARG A 429 -6.47 22.78 5.99
C ARG A 429 -7.49 23.74 6.59
N LYS A 430 -7.40 24.03 7.90
CA LYS A 430 -8.36 24.88 8.61
C LYS A 430 -7.96 26.35 8.63
N ASP A 431 -6.66 26.63 8.65
CA ASP A 431 -6.12 27.98 8.67
C ASP A 431 -4.88 28.05 7.78
N PRO A 432 -4.93 28.76 6.64
CA PRO A 432 -3.78 28.88 5.73
C PRO A 432 -2.61 29.67 6.32
N ASN A 433 -2.80 30.37 7.45
CA ASN A 433 -1.71 31.08 8.14
C ASN A 433 -0.93 30.17 9.10
N GLU A 434 -1.39 28.94 9.30
CA GLU A 434 -0.69 27.93 10.08
C GLU A 434 -0.11 26.87 9.17
N LEU A 435 0.96 26.21 9.65
CA LEU A 435 1.52 25.05 9.01
C LEU A 435 0.99 23.78 9.68
N THR A 436 0.91 22.71 8.89
CA THR A 436 0.62 21.36 9.36
C THR A 436 1.81 20.45 9.09
N GLY A 437 2.03 19.50 10.01
CA GLY A 437 3.01 18.44 9.83
C GLY A 437 2.65 17.21 10.65
N ARG A 438 3.49 16.17 10.59
CA ARG A 438 3.28 14.92 11.32
C ARG A 438 4.41 14.57 12.27
N THR A 439 4.04 14.19 13.49
CA THR A 439 4.92 13.56 14.49
C THR A 439 5.28 12.12 14.10
N GLU A 440 6.20 11.51 14.83
CA GLU A 440 6.55 10.10 14.63
C GLU A 440 5.40 9.12 14.88
N ASN A 441 4.47 9.41 15.79
CA ASN A 441 3.25 8.61 15.98
C ASN A 441 2.08 9.02 15.05
N MET A 442 2.40 9.64 13.92
CA MET A 442 1.46 10.00 12.84
C MET A 442 0.37 11.01 13.23
N ARG A 443 0.52 11.71 14.36
CA ARG A 443 -0.44 12.73 14.78
C ARG A 443 -0.21 14.01 13.98
N PRO A 444 -1.27 14.59 13.38
CA PRO A 444 -1.17 15.91 12.78
C PRO A 444 -0.90 16.96 13.86
N VAL A 445 0.04 17.86 13.61
CA VAL A 445 0.33 19.02 14.46
C VAL A 445 0.14 20.28 13.63
N ASN A 446 -0.69 21.19 14.13
CA ASN A 446 -0.86 22.52 13.53
C ASN A 446 -0.17 23.56 14.41
N PHE A 447 0.60 24.46 13.79
CA PHE A 447 1.35 25.49 14.50
C PHE A 447 1.62 26.71 13.60
N PRO A 448 1.75 27.91 14.16
CA PRO A 448 2.15 29.09 13.40
C PRO A 448 3.60 28.93 12.91
N GLY A 449 3.87 29.23 11.65
CA GLY A 449 5.21 29.09 11.09
C GLY A 449 5.35 29.69 9.69
N HIS A 450 6.58 30.03 9.30
CA HIS A 450 6.86 30.60 7.99
C HIS A 450 6.84 29.51 6.89
N PRO A 451 6.24 29.72 5.70
CA PRO A 451 6.14 28.72 4.62
C PRO A 451 7.46 28.07 4.20
N ARG A 452 8.59 28.75 4.42
CA ARG A 452 9.95 28.20 4.20
C ARG A 452 10.23 26.89 4.95
N LEU A 453 9.49 26.60 6.02
CA LEU A 453 9.64 25.39 6.82
C LEU A 453 9.05 24.15 6.15
N VAL A 454 8.20 24.32 5.12
CA VAL A 454 7.62 23.19 4.37
C VAL A 454 8.72 22.29 3.82
N GLY A 455 8.57 20.99 4.06
CA GLY A 455 9.54 19.97 3.71
C GLY A 455 10.76 19.85 4.63
N GLN A 456 10.76 20.54 5.77
CA GLN A 456 11.81 20.43 6.78
C GLN A 456 11.31 19.68 8.02
N PHE A 457 12.24 19.05 8.74
CA PHE A 457 11.99 18.61 10.10
C PHE A 457 12.22 19.78 11.05
N VAL A 458 11.23 20.05 11.90
CA VAL A 458 11.27 21.11 12.91
C VAL A 458 10.90 20.54 14.27
N ASP A 459 11.55 21.04 15.31
CA ASP A 459 11.20 20.72 16.69
C ASP A 459 10.04 21.60 17.13
N VAL A 460 8.92 20.96 17.49
CA VAL A 460 7.68 21.63 17.88
C VAL A 460 7.35 21.26 19.32
N ARG A 461 7.24 22.26 20.20
CA ARG A 461 6.70 22.06 21.54
C ARG A 461 5.20 21.91 21.44
N ILE A 462 4.66 20.79 21.91
CA ILE A 462 3.22 20.56 21.90
C ILE A 462 2.57 21.36 23.02
N THR A 463 1.60 22.20 22.68
CA THR A 463 0.92 23.11 23.62
C THR A 463 -0.47 22.62 23.99
N GLU A 464 -1.13 21.89 23.08
CA GLU A 464 -2.49 21.41 23.29
C GLU A 464 -2.73 20.09 22.56
N ALA A 465 -3.55 19.23 23.18
CA ALA A 465 -4.05 18.00 22.57
C ALA A 465 -5.56 18.17 22.26
N LEU A 466 -5.90 18.22 20.97
CA LEU A 466 -7.29 18.18 20.49
C LEU A 466 -7.69 16.72 20.21
N SER A 467 -8.96 16.51 19.85
CA SER A 467 -9.50 15.16 19.62
C SER A 467 -8.72 14.34 18.58
N ASN A 468 -8.28 14.99 17.48
CA ASN A 468 -7.67 14.31 16.32
C ASN A 468 -6.37 14.98 15.84
N SER A 469 -5.85 15.95 16.59
CA SER A 469 -4.65 16.70 16.21
C SER A 469 -4.01 17.32 17.45
N LEU A 470 -2.76 17.72 17.32
CA LEU A 470 -2.05 18.50 18.31
C LEU A 470 -1.93 19.96 17.85
N ARG A 471 -1.75 20.85 18.81
CA ARG A 471 -1.28 22.22 18.60
C ARG A 471 0.14 22.31 19.12
N GLY A 472 0.93 23.19 18.53
CA GLY A 472 2.26 23.45 19.05
C GLY A 472 2.82 24.79 18.61
N GLU A 473 4.06 25.01 18.99
CA GLU A 473 4.88 26.15 18.62
C GLU A 473 6.28 25.67 18.24
N VAL A 474 6.88 26.27 17.21
CA VAL A 474 8.25 25.94 16.79
C VAL A 474 9.20 26.36 17.90
N VAL A 475 10.08 25.44 18.32
CA VAL A 475 11.16 25.76 19.25
C VAL A 475 12.22 26.54 18.49
N VAL A 476 12.41 27.81 18.85
CA VAL A 476 13.50 28.65 18.34
C VAL A 476 14.68 28.47 19.28
N ALA A 477 15.82 28.02 18.75
CA ALA A 477 17.07 27.89 19.49
C ALA A 477 17.68 29.26 19.81
#